data_AF-G8S1S4-F1
#
_entry.id   AF-G8S1S4-F1
#
_cell.length_a   1.000
_cell.length_b   1.000
_cell.length_c   1.000
_cell.angle_alpha   90.00
_cell.angle_beta   90.00
_cell.angle_gamma   90.00
#
_symmetry.space_group_name_H-M   'P 1'
#
loop_
_entity.id
_entity.type
_entity.pdbx_description
1 polymer ?
#
loop_
_entity_poly.entity_id
_entity_poly.type
_entity_poly.pdbx_seq_one_letter_code
_entity_poly.pdbx_strand_id
1 'polypeptide(L)'
;MRLSLRWRLAFPLTVLTLLLFVATAGGLWLYWEVDSPARRALTAFMCLMLGITVGISVSIAIDRRIESVPWLRMGAIVVFVALTTGVAWVRTMF
;
A
#
# COMPACT_ATOMS: atom_id res chain seq x y z
N MET A 1 13.13 26.78 -7.07
CA MET A 1 12.28 25.79 -7.78
C MET A 1 12.64 24.33 -7.40
N ARG A 2 12.50 23.91 -6.12
CA ARG A 2 12.75 22.52 -5.69
C ARG A 2 11.54 21.80 -5.06
N LEU A 3 10.43 22.53 -4.84
CA LEU A 3 9.18 21.94 -4.32
C LEU A 3 8.45 21.05 -5.34
N SER A 4 8.57 21.35 -6.64
CA SER A 4 7.83 20.67 -7.71
C SER A 4 8.29 19.23 -7.97
N LEU A 5 9.56 18.91 -7.75
CA LEU A 5 10.09 17.56 -7.98
C LEU A 5 9.64 16.57 -6.91
N ARG A 6 9.53 17.03 -5.65
CA ARG A 6 9.14 16.21 -4.48
C ARG A 6 7.69 15.73 -4.61
N TRP A 7 6.79 16.63 -4.98
CA TRP A 7 5.38 16.31 -5.21
C TRP A 7 5.20 15.36 -6.41
N ARG A 8 5.99 15.54 -7.46
CA ARG A 8 5.97 14.67 -8.65
C ARG A 8 6.41 13.23 -8.39
N LEU A 9 7.22 12.98 -7.36
CA LEU A 9 7.64 11.63 -6.95
C LEU A 9 6.72 11.00 -5.90
N ALA A 10 6.20 11.79 -4.96
CA ALA A 10 5.29 11.30 -3.94
C ALA A 10 3.91 10.92 -4.51
N PHE A 11 3.43 11.68 -5.50
CA PHE A 11 2.13 11.44 -6.14
C PHE A 11 2.02 10.07 -6.84
N PRO A 12 2.94 9.65 -7.73
CA PRO A 12 2.85 8.34 -8.39
C PRO A 12 2.97 7.19 -7.39
N LEU A 13 3.78 7.33 -6.35
CA LEU A 13 3.90 6.34 -5.27
C LEU A 13 2.58 6.18 -4.51
N THR A 14 1.92 7.31 -4.20
CA THR A 14 0.60 7.31 -3.55
C THR A 14 -0.44 6.64 -4.44
N VAL A 15 -0.52 7.03 -5.71
CA VAL A 15 -1.46 6.43 -6.68
C VAL A 15 -1.20 4.93 -6.84
N LEU A 16 0.05 4.51 -6.94
CA LEU A 16 0.43 3.09 -7.06
C LEU A 16 -0.03 2.28 -5.84
N THR A 17 0.24 2.78 -4.63
CA THR A 17 -0.18 2.10 -3.39
C THR A 17 -1.70 2.01 -3.26
N LEU A 18 -2.43 3.06 -3.68
CA LEU A 18 -3.88 3.07 -3.72
C LEU A 18 -4.42 2.02 -4.70
N LEU A 19 -3.82 1.94 -5.89
CA LEU A 19 -4.23 1.02 -6.93
C LEU A 19 -4.01 -0.44 -6.49
N LEU A 20 -2.87 -0.71 -5.85
CA LEU A 20 -2.59 -2.00 -5.22
C LEU A 20 -3.61 -2.34 -4.13
N PHE A 21 -3.94 -1.38 -3.26
CA PHE A 21 -4.94 -1.58 -2.21
C PHE A 21 -6.31 -1.97 -2.80
N VAL A 22 -6.80 -1.22 -3.79
CA VAL A 22 -8.09 -1.49 -4.44
C VAL A 22 -8.10 -2.86 -5.10
N ALA A 23 -7.03 -3.23 -5.82
CA ALA A 23 -6.93 -4.54 -6.45
C ALA A 23 -6.94 -5.68 -5.41
N THR A 24 -6.24 -5.50 -4.29
CA THR A 24 -6.14 -6.52 -3.24
C THR A 24 -7.43 -6.65 -2.42
N ALA A 25 -8.08 -5.52 -2.11
CA ALA A 25 -9.38 -5.49 -1.45
C ALA A 25 -10.47 -6.09 -2.35
N GLY A 26 -10.44 -5.78 -3.66
CA GLY A 26 -11.34 -6.38 -4.65
C GLY A 26 -11.14 -7.88 -4.77
N GLY A 27 -9.88 -8.34 -4.80
CA GLY A 27 -9.56 -9.77 -4.78
C GLY A 27 -10.03 -10.47 -3.51
N LEU A 28 -9.88 -9.83 -2.35
CA LEU A 28 -10.39 -10.35 -1.08
C LEU A 28 -11.91 -10.53 -1.12
N TRP A 29 -12.64 -9.53 -1.63
CA TRP A 29 -14.09 -9.54 -1.69
C TRP A 29 -14.63 -10.55 -2.69
N LEU A 30 -14.10 -10.55 -3.91
CA LEU A 30 -14.58 -11.41 -5.00
C LEU A 30 -14.31 -12.89 -4.76
N TYR A 31 -13.15 -13.23 -4.18
CA TYR A 31 -12.73 -14.60 -3.98
C TYR A 31 -12.89 -15.07 -2.53
N TRP A 32 -13.56 -14.28 -1.67
CA TRP A 32 -13.70 -14.59 -0.26
C TRP A 32 -14.29 -15.98 -0.05
N GLU A 33 -15.35 -16.36 -0.76
CA GLU A 33 -16.01 -17.66 -0.54
C GLU A 33 -15.30 -18.85 -1.18
N VAL A 34 -14.47 -18.60 -2.20
CA VAL A 34 -13.82 -19.63 -3.02
C VAL A 34 -12.44 -20.01 -2.46
N ASP A 35 -11.73 -19.07 -1.85
CA ASP A 35 -10.36 -19.30 -1.38
C ASP A 35 -10.29 -20.13 -0.09
N SER A 36 -9.19 -20.87 0.07
CA SER A 36 -8.86 -21.61 1.30
C SER A 36 -8.68 -20.66 2.50
N PRO A 37 -8.90 -21.13 3.75
CA PRO A 37 -8.78 -20.27 4.92
C PRO A 37 -7.38 -19.62 5.06
N ALA A 38 -6.33 -20.33 4.65
CA ALA A 38 -4.96 -19.80 4.60
C ALA A 38 -4.83 -18.64 3.59
N ARG A 39 -5.35 -18.79 2.36
CA ARG A 39 -5.34 -17.71 1.36
C ARG A 39 -6.17 -16.51 1.78
N ARG A 40 -7.32 -16.72 2.44
CA ARG A 40 -8.15 -15.63 3.00
C ARG A 40 -7.38 -14.84 4.05
N ALA A 41 -6.71 -15.51 4.99
CA ALA A 41 -5.93 -14.87 6.03
C ALA A 41 -4.78 -14.04 5.45
N LEU A 42 -4.03 -14.57 4.48
CA LEU A 42 -2.95 -13.86 3.80
C LEU A 42 -3.47 -12.64 3.03
N THR A 43 -4.58 -12.79 2.30
CA THR A 43 -5.17 -11.69 1.51
C THR A 43 -5.74 -10.60 2.42
N ALA A 44 -6.36 -10.96 3.54
CA ALA A 44 -6.82 -10.01 4.55
C ALA A 44 -5.66 -9.24 5.20
N PHE A 45 -4.55 -9.93 5.51
CA PHE A 45 -3.34 -9.31 6.02
C PHE A 45 -2.73 -8.30 5.02
N MET A 46 -2.64 -8.68 3.74
CA MET A 46 -2.19 -7.77 2.69
C MET A 46 -3.10 -6.54 2.56
N CYS A 47 -4.42 -6.74 2.68
CA CYS A 47 -5.40 -5.65 2.64
C CYS A 47 -5.18 -4.66 3.80
N LEU A 48 -4.96 -5.14 5.03
CA LEU A 48 -4.63 -4.29 6.17
C LEU A 48 -3.33 -3.50 5.97
N MET A 49 -2.27 -4.16 5.50
CA MET A 49 -0.99 -3.48 5.22
C MET A 49 -1.14 -2.38 4.18
N LEU A 50 -1.81 -2.66 3.06
CA LEU A 50 -2.03 -1.68 2.01
C LEU A 50 -2.98 -0.57 2.47
N GLY A 51 -3.98 -0.88 3.29
CA GLY A 51 -4.88 0.11 3.90
C GLY A 51 -4.13 1.09 4.80
N ILE A 52 -3.22 0.60 5.64
CA ILE A 52 -2.33 1.44 6.46
C ILE A 52 -1.43 2.30 5.55
N THR A 53 -0.88 1.72 4.49
CA THR A 53 -0.04 2.41 3.52
C THR A 53 -0.79 3.56 2.83
N VAL A 54 -2.04 3.32 2.41
CA VAL A 54 -2.93 4.34 1.86
C VAL A 54 -3.24 5.41 2.89
N GLY A 55 -3.54 5.04 4.13
CA GLY A 55 -3.80 5.99 5.22
C GLY A 55 -2.60 6.92 5.47
N ILE A 56 -1.38 6.39 5.46
CA ILE A 56 -0.14 7.16 5.57
C ILE A 56 0.03 8.09 4.36
N SER A 57 -0.21 7.60 3.13
CA SER A 57 -0.10 8.42 1.92
C SER A 57 -1.14 9.54 1.88
N VAL A 58 -2.39 9.27 2.28
CA VAL A 58 -3.45 10.28 2.41
C VAL A 58 -3.10 11.30 3.50
N SER A 59 -2.55 10.85 4.63
CA SER A 59 -2.06 11.74 5.69
C SER A 59 -0.97 12.70 5.18
N ILE A 60 -0.08 12.26 4.29
CA ILE A 60 0.90 13.14 3.63
C ILE A 60 0.20 14.12 2.68
N ALA A 61 -0.78 13.65 1.89
CA ALA A 61 -1.46 14.48 0.90
C ALA A 61 -2.32 15.59 1.53
N ILE A 62 -2.95 15.31 2.68
CA ILE A 62 -3.79 16.26 3.42
C ILE A 62 -2.93 17.27 4.21
N ASP A 63 -1.75 16.86 4.68
CA ASP A 63 -0.89 17.69 5.50
C ASP A 63 -0.17 18.77 4.64
N ARG A 64 -0.82 19.93 4.52
CA ARG A 64 -0.35 21.10 3.76
C ARG A 64 0.90 21.77 4.35
N ARG A 65 1.37 21.37 5.54
CA ARG A 65 2.53 21.97 6.24
C ARG A 65 3.86 21.23 6.03
N ILE A 66 3.90 20.23 5.15
CA ILE A 66 5.10 19.45 4.89
C ILE A 66 6.15 20.30 4.13
N GLU A 67 7.03 20.96 4.87
CA GLU A 67 8.18 21.71 4.34
C GLU A 67 9.37 20.78 3.97
N SER A 68 9.45 19.58 4.58
CA SER A 68 10.51 18.59 4.37
C SER A 68 9.97 17.27 3.81
N VAL A 69 10.76 16.54 3.01
CA VAL A 69 10.32 15.22 2.51
C VAL A 69 10.07 14.29 3.71
N PRO A 70 8.89 13.67 3.83
CA PRO A 70 8.59 12.75 4.93
C PRO A 70 9.27 11.39 4.68
N TRP A 71 10.60 11.36 4.76
CA TRP A 71 11.44 10.19 4.48
C TRP A 71 11.04 8.97 5.29
N LEU A 72 10.68 9.13 6.57
CA LEU A 72 10.17 8.06 7.42
C LEU A 72 8.87 7.44 6.86
N ARG A 73 7.95 8.27 6.38
CA ARG A 73 6.68 7.78 5.82
C ARG A 73 6.88 7.10 4.47
N MET A 74 7.80 7.61 3.63
CA MET A 74 8.18 6.93 2.39
C MET A 74 8.92 5.61 2.64
N GLY A 75 9.79 5.57 3.65
CA GLY A 75 10.44 4.32 4.09
C GLY A 75 9.42 3.29 4.55
N ALA A 76 8.41 3.69 5.32
CA ALA A 76 7.32 2.81 5.72
C ALA A 76 6.57 2.25 4.50
N ILE A 77 6.20 3.10 3.53
CA ILE A 77 5.54 2.66 2.29
C ILE A 77 6.37 1.60 1.55
N VAL A 78 7.68 1.82 1.39
CA VAL A 78 8.58 0.86 0.72
C VAL A 78 8.63 -0.47 1.47
N VAL A 79 8.73 -0.44 2.80
CA VAL A 79 8.73 -1.65 3.65
C VAL A 79 7.40 -2.40 3.53
N PHE A 80 6.27 -1.71 3.55
CA PHE A 80 4.95 -2.32 3.39
C PHE A 80 4.76 -2.94 2.00
N VAL A 81 5.26 -2.30 0.94
CA VAL A 81 5.25 -2.86 -0.43
C VAL A 81 6.13 -4.10 -0.52
N ALA A 82 7.33 -4.09 0.07
CA ALA A 82 8.20 -5.26 0.09
C ALA A 82 7.55 -6.44 0.84
N LEU A 83 6.95 -6.16 2.00
CA LEU A 83 6.24 -7.17 2.80
C LEU A 83 5.03 -7.74 2.06
N THR A 84 4.22 -6.90 1.40
CA THR A 84 3.10 -7.40 0.59
C THR A 84 3.57 -8.23 -0.59
N THR A 85 4.69 -7.88 -1.23
CA THR A 85 5.28 -8.70 -2.29
C THR A 85 5.71 -10.07 -1.76
N GLY A 86 6.34 -10.12 -0.58
CA GLY A 86 6.71 -11.37 0.09
C GLY A 86 5.48 -12.23 0.45
N VAL A 87 4.43 -11.62 0.99
CA VAL A 87 3.17 -12.33 1.32
C VAL A 87 2.47 -12.83 0.05
N ALA A 88 2.48 -12.05 -1.04
CA ALA A 88 1.94 -12.47 -2.32
C ALA A 88 2.69 -13.69 -2.88
N TRP A 89 4.01 -13.71 -2.75
CA TRP A 89 4.84 -14.84 -3.16
C TRP A 89 4.53 -16.09 -2.32
N VAL A 90 4.41 -15.95 -1.01
CA VAL A 90 3.99 -17.05 -0.13
C VAL A 90 2.58 -17.55 -0.50
N ARG A 91 1.65 -16.65 -0.83
CA ARG A 91 0.30 -17.01 -1.29
C ARG A 91 0.31 -17.89 -2.54
N THR A 92 1.26 -17.72 -3.45
CA THR A 92 1.37 -18.57 -4.65
C THR A 92 1.84 -20.00 -4.37
N MET A 93 2.39 -20.27 -3.19
CA MET A 93 2.83 -21.61 -2.78
C MET A 93 1.71 -22.47 -2.16
N PHE A 94 0.54 -21.87 -1.88
CA PHE A 94 -0.66 -22.52 -1.35
C PHE A 94 -1.76 -22.54 -2.40
#